data_AF-A0A1Q6QY01-F1
#
_entry.id   AF-A0A1Q6QY01-F1
#
_cell.length_a   1.000
_cell.length_b   1.000
_cell.length_c   1.000
_cell.angle_alpha   90.00
_cell.angle_beta   90.00
_cell.angle_gamma   90.00
#
_symmetry.space_group_name_H-M   'P 1'
#
loop_
_entity.id
_entity.type
_entity.pdbx_description
1 polymer ?
#
loop_
_entity_poly.entity_id
_entity_poly.type
_entity_poly.pdbx_seq_one_letter_code
_entity_poly.pdbx_strand_id
1 'polypeptide(L)'
;MNYNIEYLLRYVSNDTYKKILKNKSNYILSLVEDNYIDTDLNIKYLIKYGVKNIDKIVYDSLEDLTISHNEYVKKIKDYEKKYSKEEVIMLLDNV
;
A
#
# COMPACT_ATOMS: atom_id res chain seq x y z
N MET A 1 13.24 15.53 9.32
CA MET A 1 12.77 14.37 10.12
C MET A 1 13.14 13.13 9.32
N ASN A 2 13.86 12.18 9.91
CA ASN A 2 14.17 10.91 9.26
C ASN A 2 13.12 9.90 9.71
N TYR A 3 12.14 9.62 8.86
CA TYR A 3 11.15 8.57 9.09
C TYR A 3 11.78 7.21 8.77
N ASN A 4 11.58 6.20 9.62
CA ASN A 4 12.11 4.84 9.39
C ASN A 4 11.25 4.03 8.39
N ILE A 5 11.03 4.60 7.20
CA ILE A 5 10.19 4.00 6.14
C ILE A 5 10.99 3.49 4.93
N GLU A 6 12.31 3.43 5.05
CA GLU A 6 13.21 2.90 3.99
C GLU A 6 12.87 1.46 3.56
N TYR A 7 12.17 0.69 4.41
CA TYR A 7 11.71 -0.65 4.05
C TYR A 7 10.81 -0.67 2.81
N LEU A 8 10.13 0.44 2.49
CA LEU A 8 9.31 0.58 1.28
C LEU A 8 10.14 0.41 -0.01
N LEU A 9 11.44 0.72 0.01
CA LEU A 9 12.34 0.52 -1.13
C LEU A 9 12.47 -0.94 -1.57
N ARG A 10 12.02 -1.90 -0.76
CA ARG A 10 11.91 -3.32 -1.17
C ARG A 10 10.81 -3.56 -2.20
N TYR A 11 9.83 -2.65 -2.27
CA TYR A 11 8.61 -2.81 -3.07
C TYR A 11 8.47 -1.74 -4.14
N VAL A 12 8.94 -0.52 -3.87
CA VAL A 12 8.80 0.60 -4.80
C VAL A 12 10.13 1.08 -5.36
N SER A 13 10.09 1.71 -6.53
CA SER A 13 11.25 2.38 -7.09
C SER A 13 11.76 3.51 -6.20
N ASN A 14 13.06 3.81 -6.31
CA ASN A 14 13.68 4.93 -5.60
C ASN A 14 13.01 6.28 -5.92
N ASP A 15 12.51 6.45 -7.15
CA ASP A 15 11.82 7.67 -7.57
C ASP A 15 10.48 7.81 -6.85
N THR A 16 9.71 6.72 -6.76
CA THR A 16 8.47 6.67 -5.99
C THR A 16 8.71 6.91 -4.51
N TYR A 17 9.72 6.28 -3.92
CA TYR A 17 10.12 6.51 -2.53
C TYR A 17 10.44 7.99 -2.24
N LYS A 18 11.23 8.63 -3.10
CA LYS A 18 11.53 10.08 -2.99
C LYS A 18 10.28 10.94 -3.11
N LYS A 19 9.34 10.58 -3.99
CA LYS A 19 8.04 11.28 -4.11
C LYS A 19 7.22 11.13 -2.83
N ILE A 20 7.21 9.97 -2.19
CA ILE A 20 6.52 9.75 -0.91
C ILE A 20 7.08 10.72 0.15
N LEU A 21 8.40 10.72 0.35
CA LEU A 21 9.05 11.59 1.33
C LEU A 21 8.81 13.08 1.07
N LYS A 22 8.70 13.49 -0.20
CA LYS A 22 8.55 14.90 -0.59
C LYS A 22 7.10 15.37 -0.56
N ASN A 23 6.16 14.52 -0.94
CA ASN A 23 4.79 14.94 -1.25
C ASN A 23 3.76 14.47 -0.23
N LYS A 24 4.05 13.45 0.59
CA LYS A 24 3.13 13.01 1.64
C LYS A 24 3.30 13.85 2.90
N SER A 25 2.21 14.05 3.62
CA SER A 25 2.23 14.82 4.86
C SER A 25 2.98 14.07 5.96
N ASN A 26 3.55 14.82 6.89
CA ASN A 26 4.23 14.26 8.06
C ASN A 26 3.36 13.26 8.84
N TYR A 27 2.04 13.50 8.89
CA TYR A 27 1.08 12.59 9.51
C TYR A 27 1.07 11.20 8.86
N ILE A 28 0.96 11.15 7.52
CA ILE A 28 0.98 9.88 6.78
C ILE A 28 2.33 9.18 6.94
N LEU A 29 3.44 9.92 6.87
CA LEU A 29 4.78 9.35 7.04
C LEU A 29 4.95 8.73 8.45
N SER A 30 4.43 9.38 9.49
CA SER A 30 4.37 8.82 10.85
C SER A 30 3.50 7.56 10.92
N LEU A 31 2.31 7.56 10.32
CA LEU A 31 1.44 6.36 10.31
C LEU A 31 2.14 5.15 9.67
N VAL A 32 2.86 5.36 8.58
CA VAL A 32 3.60 4.30 7.86
C VAL A 32 4.77 3.76 8.68
N GLU A 33 5.40 4.62 9.47
CA GLU A 33 6.46 4.24 10.40
C GLU A 33 5.89 3.46 11.59
N ASP A 34 4.82 3.98 12.22
CA ASP A 34 4.19 3.37 13.39
C ASP A 34 3.55 2.01 13.06
N ASN A 35 2.97 1.87 11.86
CA ASN A 35 2.27 0.66 11.40
C ASN A 35 3.10 -0.12 10.37
N TYR A 36 4.44 -0.15 10.52
CA TYR A 36 5.32 -0.74 9.51
C TYR A 36 5.04 -2.23 9.24
N ILE A 37 4.67 -3.00 10.27
CA ILE A 37 4.38 -4.44 10.14
C ILE A 37 3.16 -4.65 9.24
N ASP A 38 2.06 -3.96 9.54
CA ASP A 38 0.82 -4.07 8.77
C ASP A 38 1.00 -3.54 7.35
N THR A 39 1.69 -2.40 7.19
CA THR A 39 2.00 -1.83 5.88
C THR A 39 2.81 -2.79 5.02
N ASP A 40 3.87 -3.40 5.58
CA ASP A 40 4.70 -4.39 4.91
C ASP A 40 3.88 -5.64 4.49
N LEU A 41 3.01 -6.14 5.36
CA LEU A 41 2.13 -7.26 5.07
C LEU A 41 1.09 -6.94 3.99
N ASN A 42 0.51 -5.75 4.02
CA ASN A 42 -0.50 -5.30 3.06
C ASN A 42 0.08 -5.17 1.65
N ILE A 43 1.28 -4.60 1.52
CA ILE A 43 1.97 -4.50 0.23
C ILE A 43 2.34 -5.90 -0.29
N LYS A 44 2.88 -6.78 0.55
CA LYS A 44 3.14 -8.19 0.19
C LYS A 44 1.88 -8.92 -0.27
N TYR A 45 0.76 -8.66 0.40
CA TYR A 45 -0.52 -9.24 0.04
C TYR A 45 -0.98 -8.81 -1.34
N LEU A 46 -0.90 -7.52 -1.67
CA LEU A 46 -1.22 -7.00 -3.02
C LEU A 46 -0.37 -7.66 -4.10
N ILE A 47 0.94 -7.76 -3.89
CA ILE A 47 1.86 -8.42 -4.82
C ILE A 47 1.45 -9.88 -5.02
N LYS A 48 1.20 -10.61 -3.93
CA LYS A 48 0.75 -12.01 -3.98
C LYS A 48 -0.63 -12.15 -4.64
N TYR A 49 -1.49 -11.16 -4.49
CA TYR A 49 -2.83 -11.15 -5.07
C TYR A 49 -2.79 -11.04 -6.60
N GLY A 50 -1.73 -10.43 -7.16
CA GLY A 50 -1.50 -10.30 -8.60
C GLY A 50 -1.53 -8.87 -9.12
N VAL A 51 -1.56 -7.89 -8.21
CA VAL A 51 -1.52 -6.47 -8.51
C VAL A 51 -0.13 -6.11 -9.04
N LYS A 52 -0.08 -5.39 -10.16
CA LYS A 52 1.18 -5.11 -10.87
C LYS A 52 1.72 -3.71 -10.61
N ASN A 53 0.85 -2.71 -10.47
CA ASN A 53 1.28 -1.32 -10.37
C ASN A 53 1.57 -0.90 -8.91
N ILE A 54 2.47 -1.63 -8.25
CA ILE A 54 2.78 -1.45 -6.83
C ILE A 54 3.30 -0.04 -6.53
N ASP A 55 4.16 0.50 -7.39
CA ASP A 55 4.67 1.88 -7.27
C ASP A 55 3.54 2.90 -7.12
N LYS A 56 2.56 2.83 -8.04
CA LYS A 56 1.42 3.73 -8.05
C LYS A 56 0.57 3.54 -6.79
N ILE A 57 0.24 2.31 -6.45
CA ILE A 57 -0.67 2.01 -5.34
C ILE A 57 -0.06 2.39 -3.99
N VAL A 58 1.22 2.09 -3.78
CA VAL A 58 1.92 2.50 -2.56
C VAL A 58 2.01 4.02 -2.47
N TYR A 59 2.16 4.73 -3.59
CA TYR A 59 2.11 6.19 -3.58
C TYR A 59 0.69 6.72 -3.32
N ASP A 60 -0.32 6.29 -4.06
CA ASP A 60 -1.66 6.87 -4.02
C ASP A 60 -2.42 6.46 -2.74
N SER A 61 -2.35 5.19 -2.36
CA SER A 61 -3.13 4.57 -1.28
C SER A 61 -2.32 4.31 0.00
N LEU A 62 -1.26 5.07 0.23
CA LEU A 62 -0.32 4.82 1.34
C LEU A 62 -0.99 4.75 2.70
N GLU A 63 -1.97 5.61 2.96
CA GLU A 63 -2.75 5.63 4.20
C GLU A 63 -3.59 4.36 4.38
N ASP A 64 -4.27 3.93 3.31
CA ASP A 64 -5.05 2.69 3.27
C ASP A 64 -4.19 1.45 3.55
N LEU A 65 -2.90 1.50 3.20
CA LEU A 65 -1.95 0.42 3.49
C LEU A 65 -1.52 0.37 4.97
N THR A 66 -1.74 1.44 5.74
CA THR A 66 -1.39 1.47 7.18
C THR A 66 -2.43 0.83 8.10
N ILE A 67 -3.62 0.48 7.58
CA ILE A 67 -4.64 -0.20 8.38
C ILE A 67 -4.19 -1.62 8.75
N SER A 68 -4.80 -2.19 9.78
CA SER A 68 -4.43 -3.54 10.23
C SER A 68 -4.56 -4.58 9.11
N HIS A 69 -3.63 -5.54 9.05
CA HIS A 69 -3.59 -6.51 7.97
C HIS A 69 -4.89 -7.33 7.83
N ASN A 70 -5.50 -7.67 8.97
CA ASN A 70 -6.77 -8.40 8.99
C ASN A 70 -7.92 -7.58 8.38
N GLU A 71 -7.98 -6.28 8.67
CA GLU A 71 -8.99 -5.39 8.07
C GLU A 71 -8.74 -5.18 6.58
N TYR A 72 -7.47 -5.04 6.18
CA TYR A 72 -7.09 -4.92 4.78
C TYR A 72 -7.53 -6.14 3.97
N VAL A 73 -7.19 -7.35 4.43
CA VAL A 73 -7.61 -8.60 3.78
C VAL A 73 -9.13 -8.73 3.75
N LYS A 74 -9.84 -8.30 4.80
CA LYS A 74 -11.30 -8.28 4.83
C LYS A 74 -11.87 -7.33 3.77
N LYS A 75 -11.32 -6.12 3.63
CA LYS A 75 -11.72 -5.13 2.61
C LYS A 75 -11.60 -5.73 1.20
N ILE A 76 -10.48 -6.39 0.90
CA ILE A 76 -10.28 -7.06 -0.41
C ILE A 76 -11.31 -8.19 -0.61
N LYS A 77 -11.53 -9.05 0.38
CA LYS A 77 -12.54 -10.11 0.32
C LYS A 77 -13.97 -9.58 0.16
N ASP A 78 -14.27 -8.41 0.71
CA ASP A 78 -15.57 -7.77 0.54
C ASP A 78 -15.77 -7.26 -0.89
N TYR A 79 -14.70 -6.86 -1.60
CA TYR A 79 -14.77 -6.61 -3.05
C TYR A 79 -14.99 -7.89 -3.85
N GLU A 80 -14.34 -9.00 -3.48
CA GLU A 80 -14.52 -10.31 -4.15
C GLU A 80 -15.95 -10.86 -4.06
N LYS A 81 -16.76 -10.41 -3.09
CA LYS A 81 -18.19 -10.76 -3.03
C LYS A 81 -19.02 -10.12 -4.13
N LYS A 82 -18.53 -9.03 -4.72
CA LYS A 82 -19.24 -8.21 -5.71
C LYS A 82 -18.62 -8.29 -7.10
N TYR A 83 -17.34 -8.59 -7.17
CA TYR A 83 -16.53 -8.53 -8.38
C TYR A 83 -15.66 -9.78 -8.51
N SER A 84 -15.34 -10.15 -9.75
CA SER A 84 -14.32 -11.16 -10.03
C SER A 84 -12.93 -10.69 -9.59
N LYS A 85 -11.99 -11.62 -9.44
CA LYS A 85 -10.61 -11.30 -9.02
C LYS A 85 -9.95 -10.29 -9.96
N GLU A 86 -10.12 -10.47 -11.27
CA GLU A 86 -9.58 -9.57 -12.28
C GLU A 86 -10.15 -8.16 -12.14
N GLU A 87 -11.46 -8.03 -11.87
CA GLU A 87 -12.10 -6.75 -11.61
C GLU A 87 -11.60 -6.10 -10.31
N VAL A 88 -11.38 -6.88 -9.25
CA VAL A 88 -10.77 -6.36 -8.02
C VAL A 88 -9.36 -5.84 -8.28
N ILE A 89 -8.53 -6.57 -9.04
CA ILE A 89 -7.19 -6.11 -9.41
C ILE A 89 -7.28 -4.80 -10.21
N MET A 90 -8.19 -4.71 -11.18
CA MET A 90 -8.40 -3.48 -11.94
C MET A 90 -8.86 -2.32 -11.05
N LEU A 91 -9.73 -2.56 -10.07
CA LEU A 91 -10.13 -1.54 -9.10
C LEU A 91 -8.94 -1.04 -8.28
N LEU A 92 -8.06 -1.95 -7.84
CA LEU A 92 -6.86 -1.60 -7.07
C LEU A 92 -5.80 -0.88 -7.90
N ASP A 93 -5.57 -1.26 -9.16
CA ASP A 93 -4.61 -0.61 -10.06
C ASP A 93 -5.07 0.80 -10.49
N ASN A 94 -6.39 1.06 -10.48
CA ASN A 94 -6.99 2.32 -10.92
C ASN A 94 -7.29 3.33 -9.78
N VAL A 95 -6.90 3.03 -8.54
CA VAL A 95 -6.96 4.02 -7.44
C VAL A 95 -6.06 5.22 -7.73
#